data_AF-A0A0M0J516-F1
#
_entry.id   AF-A0A0M0J516-F1
#
_cell.length_a   1.000
_cell.length_b   1.000
_cell.length_c   1.000
_cell.angle_alpha   90.00
_cell.angle_beta   90.00
_cell.angle_gamma   90.00
#
_symmetry.space_group_name_H-M   'P 1'
#
loop_
_entity.id
_entity.type
_entity.pdbx_description
1 polymer ?
#
loop_
_entity_poly.entity_id
_entity_poly.type
_entity_poly.pdbx_seq_one_letter_code
_entity_poly.pdbx_strand_id
1 'polypeptide(L)'
;MALGSRVWIALALMAAAAAQRSTYDTSLDDADAYIGALGLPKGLPRLEVKYKKGGFGAKYYVSGSDSRISTRSDVALNERPLVEWEPTKFGAHQDRYAVMLLAPDEPKRAAGDGSADGEKGPILHWFALNCAQSTSKNDEKCYHSIPYNGPRSTDGILNDNPAMDHRYIFILFRQVKPPPGSVIQDYLLTTRENFNLRGFLRAVEGGLEAVAVNFFYAHSDKEQEKLAGPSPTGPTSRIVTDPPPPPAPFDGKAAVSARSLGPKWQSKPSAHDEL
;
A
#
# COMPACT_ATOMS: atom_id res chain seq x y z
N MET A 1 -2.76 -50.91 -42.08
CA MET A 1 -3.72 -49.79 -42.14
C MET A 1 -3.77 -49.16 -40.76
N ALA A 2 -3.11 -48.02 -40.59
CA ALA A 2 -3.03 -47.31 -39.32
C ALA A 2 -3.43 -45.86 -39.59
N LEU A 3 -4.62 -45.46 -39.17
CA LEU A 3 -5.08 -44.08 -39.13
C LEU A 3 -6.31 -44.02 -38.22
N GLY A 4 -6.24 -43.24 -37.15
CA GLY A 4 -7.43 -42.88 -36.37
C GLY A 4 -7.27 -42.94 -34.86
N SER A 5 -6.33 -42.20 -34.27
CA SER A 5 -6.41 -41.87 -32.83
C SER A 5 -5.44 -40.76 -32.39
N ARG A 6 -5.25 -39.70 -33.20
CA ARG A 6 -4.36 -38.58 -32.84
C ARG A 6 -4.99 -37.19 -32.94
N VAL A 7 -6.30 -37.09 -33.16
CA VAL A 7 -6.97 -35.79 -33.33
C VAL A 7 -7.67 -35.29 -32.06
N TRP A 8 -7.89 -36.15 -31.05
CA TRP A 8 -8.62 -35.75 -29.84
C TRP A 8 -7.76 -35.22 -28.69
N ILE A 9 -6.43 -35.40 -28.72
CA ILE A 9 -5.53 -34.92 -27.66
C ILE A 9 -5.18 -33.43 -27.86
N ALA A 10 -5.19 -32.92 -29.09
CA ALA A 10 -4.88 -31.52 -29.37
C ALA A 10 -6.00 -30.55 -28.93
N LEU A 11 -7.26 -30.98 -28.93
CA LEU A 11 -8.38 -30.12 -28.53
C LEU A 11 -8.50 -29.99 -27.00
N ALA A 12 -8.13 -31.04 -26.25
CA ALA A 12 -8.10 -31.00 -24.78
C ALA A 12 -6.95 -30.13 -24.24
N LEU A 13 -5.79 -30.11 -24.91
CA LEU A 13 -4.69 -29.20 -24.53
C LEU A 13 -4.96 -27.73 -24.89
N MET A 14 -5.72 -27.46 -25.96
CA MET A 14 -6.13 -26.08 -26.31
C MET A 14 -7.24 -25.54 -25.39
N ALA A 15 -8.13 -26.40 -24.88
CA ALA A 15 -9.13 -26.01 -23.89
C ALA A 15 -8.52 -25.77 -22.49
N ALA A 16 -7.45 -26.50 -22.14
CA ALA A 16 -6.71 -26.26 -20.90
C ALA A 16 -5.91 -24.94 -20.92
N ALA A 17 -5.38 -24.53 -22.09
CA ALA A 17 -4.73 -23.23 -22.24
C ALA A 17 -5.72 -22.04 -22.19
N ALA A 18 -7.00 -22.27 -22.52
CA ALA A 18 -8.05 -21.27 -22.40
C ALA A 18 -8.60 -21.14 -20.97
N ALA A 19 -8.47 -22.18 -20.13
CA ALA A 19 -8.93 -22.19 -18.74
C ALA A 19 -7.85 -21.74 -17.72
N GLN A 20 -6.64 -21.47 -18.18
CA GLN A 20 -5.52 -20.98 -17.37
C GLN A 20 -5.08 -19.55 -17.73
N ARG A 21 -5.97 -18.76 -18.34
CA ARG A 21 -6.01 -17.33 -18.01
C ARG A 21 -6.50 -17.23 -16.57
N SER A 22 -5.56 -17.41 -15.64
CA SER A 22 -5.59 -16.73 -14.35
C SER A 22 -6.20 -15.36 -14.61
N THR A 23 -7.26 -15.02 -13.88
CA THR A 23 -7.95 -13.73 -13.91
C THR A 23 -6.96 -12.66 -13.48
N TYR A 24 -6.04 -12.33 -14.38
CA TYR A 24 -5.07 -11.28 -14.22
C TYR A 24 -5.85 -9.99 -14.14
N ASP A 25 -5.75 -9.36 -12.99
CA ASP A 25 -6.49 -8.17 -12.67
C ASP A 25 -5.78 -6.97 -13.30
N THR A 26 -6.20 -6.62 -14.52
CA THR A 26 -5.58 -5.52 -15.29
C THR A 26 -5.67 -4.17 -14.59
N SER A 27 -6.51 -4.03 -13.56
CA SER A 27 -6.52 -2.81 -12.75
C SER A 27 -5.25 -2.65 -11.90
N LEU A 28 -4.38 -3.66 -11.84
CA LEU A 28 -3.13 -3.66 -11.08
C LEU A 28 -1.88 -3.37 -11.93
N ASP A 29 -2.01 -3.27 -13.26
CA ASP A 29 -0.89 -3.17 -14.21
C ASP A 29 0.13 -2.10 -13.85
N ASP A 30 -0.33 -0.92 -13.43
CA ASP A 30 0.54 0.21 -13.09
C ASP A 30 1.33 -0.04 -11.79
N ALA A 31 0.72 -0.68 -10.79
CA ALA A 31 1.43 -1.13 -9.60
C ALA A 31 2.40 -2.26 -9.94
N ASP A 32 1.99 -3.22 -10.78
CA ASP A 32 2.81 -4.34 -11.25
C ASP A 32 4.06 -3.86 -12.01
N ALA A 33 3.92 -2.84 -12.86
CA ALA A 33 5.03 -2.21 -13.55
C ALA A 33 6.04 -1.63 -12.55
N TYR A 34 5.56 -0.88 -11.55
CA TYR A 34 6.40 -0.26 -10.54
C TYR A 34 7.09 -1.28 -9.63
N ILE A 35 6.34 -2.21 -9.01
CA ILE A 35 6.93 -3.21 -8.09
C ILE A 35 7.86 -4.16 -8.83
N GLY A 36 7.56 -4.51 -10.09
CA GLY A 36 8.43 -5.33 -10.91
C GLY A 36 9.76 -4.63 -11.23
N ALA A 37 9.74 -3.31 -11.45
CA ALA A 37 10.96 -2.53 -11.61
C ALA A 37 11.82 -2.51 -10.34
N LEU A 38 11.22 -2.69 -9.16
CA LEU A 38 11.92 -2.84 -7.88
C LEU A 38 12.49 -4.27 -7.66
N GLY A 39 12.15 -5.22 -8.52
CA GLY A 39 12.55 -6.62 -8.40
C GLY A 39 11.59 -7.50 -7.59
N LEU A 40 10.38 -7.00 -7.29
CA LEU A 40 9.33 -7.81 -6.66
C LEU A 40 8.56 -8.65 -7.71
N PRO A 41 7.91 -9.76 -7.32
CA PRO A 41 7.07 -10.54 -8.23
C PRO A 41 5.92 -9.70 -8.81
N LYS A 42 5.63 -9.91 -10.09
CA LYS A 42 4.45 -9.33 -10.78
C LYS A 42 3.26 -10.29 -10.70
N GLY A 43 2.05 -9.78 -10.95
CA GLY A 43 0.83 -10.58 -10.93
C GLY A 43 0.45 -11.04 -9.53
N LEU A 44 0.81 -10.24 -8.53
CA LEU A 44 0.38 -10.47 -7.16
C LEU A 44 -1.15 -10.27 -7.05
N PRO A 45 -1.83 -11.05 -6.20
CA PRO A 45 -3.26 -10.89 -5.99
C PRO A 45 -3.61 -9.54 -5.35
N ARG A 46 -4.83 -9.06 -5.60
CA ARG A 46 -5.33 -7.80 -5.05
C ARG A 46 -5.44 -7.87 -3.52
N LEU A 47 -4.80 -6.93 -2.84
CA LEU A 47 -4.92 -6.73 -1.39
C LEU A 47 -6.20 -5.98 -1.04
N GLU A 48 -6.94 -6.42 -0.01
CA GLU A 48 -8.18 -5.75 0.40
C GLU A 48 -7.86 -4.51 1.27
N VAL A 49 -8.24 -3.33 0.77
CA VAL A 49 -8.01 -2.05 1.45
C VAL A 49 -9.30 -1.24 1.52
N LYS A 50 -9.65 -0.77 2.71
CA LYS A 50 -10.91 -0.08 3.01
C LYS A 50 -10.67 1.25 3.70
N TYR A 51 -11.18 2.33 3.14
CA TYR A 51 -11.26 3.63 3.79
C TYR A 51 -12.66 3.84 4.39
N LYS A 52 -12.75 4.55 5.52
CA LYS A 52 -14.03 4.92 6.11
C LYS A 52 -14.57 6.15 5.40
N LYS A 53 -15.77 6.06 4.82
CA LYS A 53 -16.41 7.14 4.09
C LYS A 53 -17.52 7.76 4.94
N GLY A 54 -17.33 8.99 5.41
CA GLY A 54 -18.34 9.77 6.14
C GLY A 54 -18.74 9.24 7.53
N GLY A 55 -19.82 9.80 8.08
CA GLY A 55 -20.51 9.27 9.26
C GLY A 55 -21.37 8.06 8.88
N PHE A 56 -21.67 7.16 9.82
CA PHE A 56 -22.49 5.94 9.62
C PHE A 56 -21.79 4.70 9.04
N GLY A 57 -20.45 4.67 9.00
CA GLY A 57 -19.71 3.41 8.78
C GLY A 57 -19.70 2.90 7.33
N ALA A 58 -20.08 3.73 6.36
CA ALA A 58 -19.86 3.43 4.95
C ALA A 58 -18.35 3.26 4.68
N LYS A 59 -18.02 2.35 3.76
CA LYS A 59 -16.63 2.02 3.40
C LYS A 59 -16.42 2.26 1.91
N TYR A 60 -15.26 2.82 1.60
CA TYR A 60 -14.73 2.89 0.25
C TYR A 60 -13.69 1.78 0.07
N TYR A 61 -13.85 0.97 -0.97
CA TYR A 61 -12.93 -0.13 -1.29
C TYR A 61 -11.98 0.28 -2.39
N VAL A 62 -10.69 0.07 -2.17
CA VAL A 62 -9.67 0.32 -3.18
C VAL A 62 -9.69 -0.80 -4.22
N SER A 63 -9.78 -0.43 -5.50
CA SER A 63 -9.95 -1.33 -6.64
C SER A 63 -8.94 -1.02 -7.75
N GLY A 64 -7.66 -0.85 -7.41
CA GLY A 64 -6.61 -0.57 -8.38
C GLY A 64 -6.82 0.74 -9.13
N SER A 65 -6.59 0.72 -10.44
CA SER A 65 -6.73 1.86 -11.35
C SER A 65 -8.13 2.48 -11.39
N ASP A 66 -9.16 1.72 -11.02
CA ASP A 66 -10.56 2.19 -10.97
C ASP A 66 -10.82 3.10 -9.77
N SER A 67 -9.93 3.06 -8.77
CA SER A 67 -9.97 3.95 -7.61
C SER A 67 -9.20 5.23 -7.88
N ARG A 68 -9.93 6.31 -8.19
CA ARG A 68 -9.42 7.68 -8.35
C ARG A 68 -10.08 8.59 -7.33
N ILE A 69 -9.31 9.17 -6.41
CA ILE A 69 -9.83 9.83 -5.21
C ILE A 69 -9.25 11.25 -5.10
N SER A 70 -10.11 12.25 -4.93
CA SER A 70 -9.65 13.62 -4.64
C SER A 70 -9.26 13.75 -3.17
N THR A 71 -8.03 14.20 -2.91
CA THR A 71 -7.51 14.40 -1.55
C THR A 71 -8.15 15.57 -0.82
N ARG A 72 -8.78 16.51 -1.54
CA ARG A 72 -9.44 17.69 -0.94
C ARG A 72 -10.89 17.38 -0.56
N SER A 73 -11.63 16.71 -1.43
CA SER A 73 -13.04 16.40 -1.18
C SER A 73 -13.23 15.17 -0.30
N ASP A 74 -12.29 14.22 -0.32
CA ASP A 74 -12.42 12.96 0.42
C ASP A 74 -11.55 12.95 1.68
N VAL A 75 -12.13 13.44 2.78
CA VAL A 75 -11.52 13.39 4.12
C VAL A 75 -11.23 11.96 4.59
N ALA A 76 -11.79 10.93 3.94
CA ALA A 76 -11.52 9.53 4.28
C ALA A 76 -10.03 9.18 4.23
N LEU A 77 -9.28 9.81 3.33
CA LEU A 77 -7.86 9.57 3.14
C LEU A 77 -6.98 10.09 4.30
N ASN A 78 -7.51 10.97 5.15
CA ASN A 78 -6.82 11.44 6.36
C ASN A 78 -6.78 10.38 7.46
N GLU A 79 -7.76 9.46 7.47
CA GLU A 79 -7.76 8.34 8.39
C GLU A 79 -7.02 7.14 7.79
N ARG A 80 -6.34 6.37 8.64
CA ARG A 80 -5.66 5.14 8.24
C ARG A 80 -6.68 4.13 7.70
N PRO A 81 -6.43 3.51 6.53
CA PRO A 81 -7.32 2.49 6.02
C PRO A 81 -7.25 1.21 6.87
N LEU A 82 -8.30 0.42 6.79
CA LEU A 82 -8.30 -0.97 7.23
C LEU A 82 -7.81 -1.84 6.07
N VAL A 83 -6.66 -2.47 6.26
CA VAL A 83 -6.09 -3.49 5.36
C VAL A 83 -6.32 -4.85 5.97
N GLU A 84 -6.91 -5.77 5.20
CA GLU A 84 -7.30 -7.12 5.62
C GLU A 84 -6.83 -8.15 4.59
N TRP A 85 -6.51 -9.34 5.08
CA TRP A 85 -6.13 -10.48 4.24
C TRP A 85 -6.47 -11.79 4.95
N GLU A 86 -6.60 -12.86 4.17
CA GLU A 86 -6.73 -14.21 4.71
C GLU A 86 -5.34 -14.86 4.80
N PRO A 87 -4.81 -15.13 6.00
CA PRO A 87 -3.45 -15.68 6.13
C PRO A 87 -3.24 -16.99 5.38
N THR A 88 -4.26 -17.85 5.31
CA THR A 88 -4.22 -19.15 4.63
C THR A 88 -4.04 -19.06 3.12
N LYS A 89 -4.30 -17.89 2.51
CA LYS A 89 -4.06 -17.66 1.08
C LYS A 89 -2.58 -17.39 0.78
N PHE A 90 -1.80 -16.97 1.77
CA PHE A 90 -0.45 -16.45 1.57
C PHE A 90 0.62 -17.14 2.42
N GLY A 91 0.23 -17.97 3.39
CA GLY A 91 1.15 -18.65 4.30
C GLY A 91 0.44 -19.49 5.35
N ALA A 92 1.15 -19.79 6.44
CA ALA A 92 0.58 -20.46 7.59
C ALA A 92 -0.20 -19.46 8.47
N HIS A 93 -1.19 -19.96 9.22
CA HIS A 93 -2.03 -19.12 10.09
C HIS A 93 -1.24 -18.34 11.16
N GLN A 94 -0.04 -18.80 11.53
CA GLN A 94 0.80 -18.16 12.55
C GLN A 94 1.77 -17.12 11.98
N ASP A 95 1.81 -16.97 10.65
CA ASP A 95 2.70 -16.05 10.00
C ASP A 95 2.37 -14.60 10.36
N ARG A 96 3.42 -13.77 10.30
CA ARG A 96 3.33 -12.34 10.52
C ARG A 96 3.47 -11.61 9.21
N TYR A 97 2.86 -10.44 9.12
CA TYR A 97 2.81 -9.67 7.90
C TYR A 97 3.19 -8.22 8.14
N ALA A 98 3.74 -7.62 7.10
CA ALA A 98 4.04 -6.21 7.03
C ALA A 98 3.21 -5.55 5.91
N VAL A 99 2.72 -4.34 6.18
CA VAL A 99 1.98 -3.52 5.22
C VAL A 99 2.77 -2.26 4.95
N MET A 100 3.08 -2.00 3.69
CA MET A 100 3.73 -0.78 3.23
C MET A 100 2.78 0.02 2.34
N LEU A 101 2.71 1.34 2.55
CA LEU A 101 2.08 2.29 1.63
C LEU A 101 3.14 3.28 1.16
N LEU A 102 3.32 3.37 -0.15
CA LEU A 102 4.28 4.26 -0.78
C LEU A 102 3.63 5.09 -1.90
N ALA A 103 4.18 6.27 -2.15
CA ALA A 103 3.82 7.13 -3.26
C ALA A 103 5.05 7.39 -4.13
N PRO A 104 5.18 6.77 -5.32
CA PRO A 104 6.35 6.95 -6.16
C PRO A 104 6.33 8.28 -6.91
N ASP A 105 5.17 8.90 -7.05
CA ASP A 105 4.96 9.97 -8.03
C ASP A 105 5.12 11.38 -7.45
N GLU A 106 5.46 11.54 -6.16
CA GLU A 106 5.53 12.88 -5.56
C GLU A 106 6.83 13.62 -5.90
N PRO A 107 6.79 14.96 -6.12
CA PRO A 107 5.61 15.80 -6.36
C PRO A 107 5.07 15.71 -7.80
N LYS A 108 5.79 15.04 -8.71
CA LYS A 108 5.39 14.83 -10.09
C LYS A 108 5.79 13.44 -10.57
N ARG A 109 4.83 12.74 -11.17
CA ARG A 109 5.02 11.43 -11.79
C ARG A 109 6.07 11.49 -12.91
N ALA A 110 6.95 10.48 -12.96
CA ALA A 110 7.86 10.31 -14.08
C ALA A 110 7.11 9.97 -15.37
N ALA A 111 7.59 10.49 -16.50
CA ALA A 111 7.07 10.10 -17.81
C ALA A 111 7.45 8.63 -18.11
N GLY A 112 6.50 7.87 -18.66
CA GLY A 112 6.76 6.48 -19.06
C GLY A 112 5.64 5.52 -18.71
N ASP A 113 5.98 4.25 -18.59
CA ASP A 113 5.09 3.10 -18.33
C ASP A 113 4.73 2.91 -16.84
N GLY A 114 5.12 3.86 -15.97
CA GLY A 114 4.95 3.75 -14.53
C GLY A 114 6.06 3.01 -13.79
N SER A 115 7.11 2.53 -14.45
CA SER A 115 8.18 1.79 -13.77
C SER A 115 9.11 2.64 -12.89
N ALA A 116 9.11 3.96 -13.10
CA ALA A 116 10.08 4.89 -12.51
C ALA A 116 9.49 5.72 -11.36
N ASP A 117 10.38 6.12 -10.45
CA ASP A 117 10.09 7.11 -9.41
C ASP A 117 9.95 8.51 -10.01
N GLY A 118 9.04 9.30 -9.46
CA GLY A 118 8.93 10.74 -9.67
C GLY A 118 10.08 11.52 -9.01
N GLU A 119 10.02 12.85 -9.09
CA GLU A 119 11.16 13.71 -8.75
C GLU A 119 11.68 13.57 -7.30
N LYS A 120 10.80 13.34 -6.32
CA LYS A 120 11.18 13.13 -4.89
C LYS A 120 10.72 11.78 -4.34
N GLY A 121 10.25 10.92 -5.24
CA GLY A 121 9.72 9.62 -4.91
C GLY A 121 10.82 8.56 -4.74
N PRO A 122 10.49 7.42 -4.11
CA PRO A 122 9.22 7.15 -3.46
C PRO A 122 9.13 7.79 -2.06
N ILE A 123 7.94 8.23 -1.70
CA ILE A 123 7.62 8.69 -0.35
C ILE A 123 6.95 7.56 0.44
N LEU A 124 7.45 7.28 1.64
CA LEU A 124 6.89 6.27 2.54
C LEU A 124 5.77 6.88 3.40
N HIS A 125 4.53 6.55 3.09
CA HIS A 125 3.34 7.06 3.79
C HIS A 125 3.00 6.26 5.05
N TRP A 126 3.23 4.95 5.01
CA TRP A 126 2.90 4.07 6.12
C TRP A 126 3.70 2.78 6.05
N PHE A 127 4.18 2.30 7.20
CA PHE A 127 4.77 0.98 7.33
C PHE A 127 4.37 0.36 8.67
N ALA A 128 3.71 -0.79 8.60
CA ALA A 128 3.31 -1.60 9.74
C ALA A 128 3.96 -2.99 9.65
N LEU A 129 4.32 -3.56 10.78
CA LEU A 129 5.04 -4.82 10.95
C LEU A 129 4.31 -5.70 11.97
N ASN A 130 4.56 -7.00 11.92
CA ASN A 130 4.10 -8.00 12.88
C ASN A 130 2.56 -8.14 12.99
N CYS A 131 1.85 -7.71 11.96
CA CYS A 131 0.39 -7.79 11.89
C CYS A 131 -0.02 -9.25 11.63
N ALA A 132 -1.15 -9.69 12.18
CA ALA A 132 -1.58 -11.09 12.04
C ALA A 132 -2.41 -11.31 10.76
N GLN A 133 -3.55 -10.63 10.69
CA GLN A 133 -4.54 -10.80 9.61
C GLN A 133 -5.19 -9.47 9.18
N SER A 134 -4.92 -8.40 9.93
CA SER A 134 -5.42 -7.07 9.61
C SER A 134 -4.54 -6.00 10.22
N THR A 135 -4.80 -4.76 9.84
CA THR A 135 -4.21 -3.55 10.47
C THR A 135 -5.21 -2.82 11.37
N SER A 136 -6.28 -3.53 11.78
CA SER A 136 -7.29 -3.02 12.70
C SER A 136 -6.67 -2.56 14.02
N LYS A 137 -7.29 -1.56 14.66
CA LYS A 137 -6.89 -1.08 16.00
C LYS A 137 -6.94 -2.19 17.06
N ASN A 138 -7.69 -3.26 16.81
CA ASN A 138 -7.82 -4.41 17.71
C ASN A 138 -6.72 -5.45 17.50
N ASP A 139 -5.85 -5.32 16.49
CA ASP A 139 -4.66 -6.15 16.35
C ASP A 139 -3.51 -5.55 17.18
N GLU A 140 -3.51 -5.87 18.48
CA GLU A 140 -2.52 -5.37 19.46
C GLU A 140 -1.06 -5.69 19.09
N LYS A 141 -0.83 -6.60 18.13
CA LYS A 141 0.51 -7.06 17.74
C LYS A 141 1.05 -6.35 16.50
N CYS A 142 0.22 -5.57 15.80
CA CYS A 142 0.62 -4.81 14.63
C CYS A 142 1.38 -3.54 15.05
N TYR A 143 2.69 -3.53 14.81
CA TYR A 143 3.59 -2.43 15.17
C TYR A 143 3.74 -1.44 14.00
N HIS A 144 3.38 -0.18 14.24
CA HIS A 144 3.44 0.88 13.22
C HIS A 144 4.78 1.61 13.25
N SER A 145 5.81 1.04 12.62
CA SER A 145 7.15 1.64 12.59
C SER A 145 7.18 3.02 11.92
N ILE A 146 6.38 3.20 10.86
CA ILE A 146 6.13 4.51 10.26
C ILE A 146 4.64 4.78 10.43
N PRO A 147 4.20 5.76 11.24
CA PRO A 147 2.78 6.10 11.37
C PRO A 147 2.16 6.50 10.04
N TYR A 148 0.90 6.13 9.83
CA TYR A 148 0.16 6.50 8.63
C TYR A 148 0.11 8.02 8.46
N ASN A 149 0.48 8.47 7.27
CA ASN A 149 0.27 9.82 6.81
C ASN A 149 -0.51 9.74 5.50
N GLY A 150 -1.68 10.38 5.44
CA GLY A 150 -2.55 10.31 4.27
C GLY A 150 -1.88 10.84 3.00
N PRO A 151 -2.43 10.51 1.83
CA PRO A 151 -2.14 11.19 0.58
C PRO A 151 -2.08 12.70 0.77
N ARG A 152 -0.98 13.33 0.35
CA ARG A 152 -0.83 14.77 0.42
C ARG A 152 -1.34 15.36 -0.88
N SER A 153 -2.06 16.46 -0.80
CA SER A 153 -2.42 17.28 -1.95
C SER A 153 -1.12 17.82 -2.57
N THR A 154 -0.57 17.15 -3.56
CA THR A 154 0.47 17.72 -4.40
C THR A 154 -0.19 18.70 -5.37
N ASP A 155 0.49 19.82 -5.61
CA ASP A 155 0.01 20.89 -6.47
C ASP A 155 0.02 20.41 -7.94
N GLY A 156 -1.04 19.70 -8.33
CA GLY A 156 -1.32 19.30 -9.70
C GLY A 156 -2.56 20.03 -10.21
N ILE A 157 -2.43 20.75 -11.32
CA ILE A 157 -3.57 21.39 -11.98
C ILE A 157 -4.37 20.29 -12.71
N LEU A 158 -5.68 20.22 -12.44
CA LEU A 158 -6.67 19.48 -13.22
C LEU A 158 -6.55 19.91 -14.69
N ASN A 159 -6.17 18.99 -15.56
CA ASN A 159 -6.34 19.14 -17.00
C ASN A 159 -6.47 17.76 -17.62
N ASP A 160 -7.54 16.99 -17.36
CA ASP A 160 -7.91 15.72 -18.02
C ASP A 160 -6.78 14.71 -18.31
N ASN A 161 -5.65 14.84 -17.62
CA ASN A 161 -4.41 14.16 -17.94
C ASN A 161 -4.13 13.19 -16.81
N PRO A 162 -4.40 11.89 -17.00
CA PRO A 162 -4.10 10.87 -16.00
C PRO A 162 -2.61 10.82 -15.61
N ALA A 163 -1.71 11.51 -16.34
CA ALA A 163 -0.32 11.71 -15.94
C ALA A 163 -0.13 12.62 -14.70
N MET A 164 -1.20 13.27 -14.20
CA MET A 164 -1.18 14.12 -13.01
C MET A 164 -1.72 13.42 -11.75
N ASP A 165 -2.24 12.19 -11.88
CA ASP A 165 -2.64 11.37 -10.75
C ASP A 165 -1.42 10.72 -10.10
N HIS A 166 -1.37 10.74 -8.76
CA HIS A 166 -0.31 10.11 -7.99
C HIS A 166 -0.75 8.73 -7.54
N ARG A 167 0.10 7.73 -7.74
CA ARG A 167 -0.13 6.36 -7.28
C ARG A 167 0.16 6.26 -5.79
N TYR A 168 -0.73 5.60 -5.08
CA TYR A 168 -0.55 5.20 -3.69
C TYR A 168 -0.64 3.68 -3.62
N ILE A 169 0.52 3.04 -3.51
CA ILE A 169 0.67 1.60 -3.68
C ILE A 169 0.80 0.94 -2.31
N PHE A 170 -0.09 0.01 -2.02
CA PHE A 170 -0.03 -0.91 -0.89
C PHE A 170 0.67 -2.19 -1.30
N ILE A 171 1.64 -2.61 -0.49
CA ILE A 171 2.29 -3.91 -0.62
C ILE A 171 2.14 -4.66 0.70
N LEU A 172 1.59 -5.88 0.62
CA LEU A 172 1.58 -6.83 1.73
C LEU A 172 2.79 -7.75 1.59
N PHE A 173 3.59 -7.80 2.64
CA PHE A 173 4.69 -8.75 2.76
C PHE A 173 4.38 -9.79 3.83
N ARG A 174 4.64 -11.06 3.52
CA ARG A 174 4.80 -12.12 4.52
C ARG A 174 6.18 -11.98 5.17
N GLN A 175 6.24 -12.04 6.49
CA GLN A 175 7.47 -11.99 7.27
C GLN A 175 7.96 -13.40 7.55
N VAL A 176 8.91 -13.85 6.73
CA VAL A 176 9.60 -15.14 6.91
C VAL A 176 10.59 -15.04 8.07
N LYS A 177 11.22 -13.87 8.22
CA LYS A 177 12.15 -13.55 9.32
C LYS A 177 11.90 -12.13 9.83
N PRO A 178 12.18 -11.84 11.11
CA PRO A 178 12.15 -10.47 11.59
C PRO A 178 13.19 -9.63 10.83
N PRO A 179 12.84 -8.39 10.42
CA PRO A 179 13.83 -7.46 9.89
C PRO A 179 14.94 -7.24 10.92
N PRO A 180 16.22 -7.23 10.54
CA PRO A 180 17.30 -6.94 11.47
C PRO A 180 17.10 -5.55 12.11
N GLY A 181 17.48 -5.40 13.38
CA GLY A 181 17.31 -4.14 14.10
C GLY A 181 18.04 -2.95 13.46
N SER A 182 19.20 -3.20 12.83
CA SER A 182 19.93 -2.20 12.04
C SER A 182 19.11 -1.72 10.85
N VAL A 183 18.43 -2.60 10.12
CA VAL A 183 17.59 -2.23 8.98
C VAL A 183 16.42 -1.33 9.41
N ILE A 184 15.83 -1.60 10.56
CA ILE A 184 14.79 -0.73 11.14
C ILE A 184 15.36 0.66 11.43
N GLN A 185 16.56 0.75 12.01
CA GLN A 185 17.19 2.04 12.32
C GLN A 185 17.60 2.81 11.05
N ASP A 186 18.28 2.15 10.13
CA ASP A 186 18.91 2.78 8.96
C ASP A 186 17.87 3.27 7.94
N TYR A 187 16.74 2.57 7.82
CA TYR A 187 15.72 2.89 6.82
C TYR A 187 14.46 3.51 7.42
N LEU A 188 14.01 3.09 8.60
CA LEU A 188 12.69 3.50 9.12
C LEU A 188 12.75 4.66 10.11
N LEU A 189 13.94 5.10 10.54
CA LEU A 189 14.10 6.27 11.41
C LEU A 189 14.69 7.50 10.72
N THR A 190 15.03 7.41 9.43
CA THR A 190 15.72 8.47 8.70
C THR A 190 14.73 9.45 8.08
N THR A 191 14.29 9.22 6.84
CA THR A 191 13.40 10.14 6.10
C THR A 191 12.36 9.38 5.30
N ARG A 192 11.13 9.91 5.28
CA ARG A 192 10.03 9.38 4.46
C ARG A 192 10.16 9.75 2.99
N GLU A 193 10.74 10.92 2.70
CA GLU A 193 10.99 11.44 1.34
C GLU A 193 12.28 10.87 0.78
N ASN A 194 12.35 10.67 -0.55
CA ASN A 194 13.46 9.99 -1.21
C ASN A 194 13.84 8.66 -0.52
N PHE A 195 12.84 7.91 -0.07
CA PHE A 195 13.07 6.68 0.67
C PHE A 195 13.85 5.71 -0.22
N ASN A 196 14.99 5.21 0.27
CA ASN A 196 15.82 4.25 -0.46
C ASN A 196 15.16 2.86 -0.47
N LEU A 197 14.05 2.73 -1.20
CA LEU A 197 13.22 1.54 -1.25
C LEU A 197 13.99 0.33 -1.80
N ARG A 198 14.80 0.53 -2.84
CA ARG A 198 15.64 -0.54 -3.39
C ARG A 198 16.67 -1.02 -2.37
N GLY A 199 17.32 -0.11 -1.64
CA GLY A 199 18.24 -0.46 -0.56
C GLY A 199 17.54 -1.23 0.55
N PHE A 200 16.36 -0.77 0.96
CA PHE A 200 15.55 -1.44 1.97
C PHE A 200 15.16 -2.86 1.55
N LEU A 201 14.61 -3.03 0.34
CA LEU A 201 14.19 -4.34 -0.18
C LEU A 201 15.36 -5.33 -0.27
N ARG A 202 16.56 -4.87 -0.65
CA ARG A 202 17.78 -5.68 -0.59
C ARG A 202 18.17 -6.05 0.85
N ALA A 203 18.07 -5.11 1.78
CA ALA A 203 18.44 -5.33 3.17
C ALA A 203 17.49 -6.32 3.91
N VAL A 204 16.26 -6.49 3.42
CA VAL A 204 15.26 -7.43 3.96
C VAL A 204 15.06 -8.66 3.07
N GLU A 205 15.92 -8.87 2.07
CA GLU A 205 15.85 -10.01 1.16
C GLU A 205 15.86 -11.34 1.93
N GLY A 206 14.92 -12.23 1.59
CA GLY A 206 14.72 -13.50 2.30
C GLY A 206 14.09 -13.37 3.71
N GLY A 207 13.78 -12.14 4.15
CA GLY A 207 13.02 -11.87 5.38
C GLY A 207 11.59 -11.40 5.11
N LEU A 208 11.40 -10.57 4.07
CA LEU A 208 10.09 -10.12 3.60
C LEU A 208 9.82 -10.66 2.18
N GLU A 209 8.65 -11.27 2.00
CA GLU A 209 8.19 -11.80 0.72
C GLU A 209 6.90 -11.08 0.32
N ALA A 210 6.87 -10.41 -0.84
CA ALA A 210 5.67 -9.73 -1.32
C ALA A 210 4.61 -10.76 -1.76
N VAL A 211 3.40 -10.67 -1.20
CA VAL A 211 2.34 -11.67 -1.41
C VAL A 211 1.03 -11.10 -1.95
N ALA A 212 0.80 -9.79 -1.81
CA ALA A 212 -0.37 -9.12 -2.38
C ALA A 212 -0.06 -7.63 -2.61
N VAL A 213 -0.75 -7.03 -3.57
CA VAL A 213 -0.62 -5.60 -3.92
C VAL A 213 -1.99 -4.98 -4.16
N ASN A 214 -2.14 -3.70 -3.88
CA ASN A 214 -3.26 -2.92 -4.40
C ASN A 214 -2.79 -1.47 -4.51
N PHE A 215 -3.51 -0.63 -5.24
CA PHE A 215 -3.19 0.79 -5.29
C PHE A 215 -4.43 1.60 -5.65
N PHE A 216 -4.31 2.91 -5.50
CA PHE A 216 -5.27 3.87 -6.04
C PHE A 216 -4.52 5.09 -6.58
N TYR A 217 -5.23 5.91 -7.34
CA TYR A 217 -4.78 7.22 -7.75
C TYR A 217 -5.38 8.29 -6.83
N ALA A 218 -4.58 9.28 -6.45
CA ALA A 218 -5.07 10.48 -5.80
C ALA A 218 -4.60 11.76 -6.50
N HIS A 219 -5.44 12.80 -6.44
CA HIS A 219 -5.18 14.12 -7.01
C HIS A 219 -5.76 15.25 -6.15
N SER A 220 -5.33 16.48 -6.44
CA SER A 220 -5.84 17.71 -5.80
C SER A 220 -6.80 18.47 -6.71
N ASP A 221 -8.03 18.73 -6.24
CA ASP A 221 -8.99 19.59 -6.94
C ASP A 221 -8.69 21.07 -6.67
N LYS A 222 -7.77 21.67 -7.43
CA LYS A 222 -7.48 23.12 -7.29
C LYS A 222 -8.31 24.05 -8.18
N GLU A 223 -9.08 23.60 -9.17
CA GLU A 223 -9.76 24.54 -10.12
C GLU A 223 -11.21 24.23 -10.55
N GLN A 224 -12.02 23.43 -9.85
CA GLN A 224 -13.47 23.40 -10.16
C GLN A 224 -14.22 24.68 -9.72
N GLU A 225 -13.65 25.47 -8.82
CA GLU A 225 -14.26 26.68 -8.25
C GLU A 225 -14.10 27.94 -9.13
N LYS A 226 -13.21 27.93 -10.14
CA LYS A 226 -13.04 29.06 -11.07
C LYS A 226 -13.91 28.99 -12.32
N LEU A 227 -14.35 27.78 -12.68
CA LEU A 227 -15.25 27.54 -13.82
C LEU A 227 -16.73 27.57 -13.44
N ALA A 228 -17.06 27.31 -12.17
CA ALA A 228 -18.36 27.67 -11.61
C ALA A 228 -18.32 29.15 -11.23
N GLY A 229 -18.83 30.03 -12.10
CA GLY A 229 -18.95 31.46 -11.81
C GLY A 229 -19.62 31.76 -10.45
N PRO A 230 -19.54 33.01 -9.95
CA PRO A 230 -20.04 33.35 -8.62
C PRO A 230 -21.50 32.95 -8.46
N SER A 231 -21.76 31.98 -7.58
CA SER A 231 -23.12 31.59 -7.21
C SER A 231 -23.78 32.73 -6.41
N PRO A 232 -25.07 33.04 -6.63
CA PRO A 232 -25.70 34.19 -6.00
C PRO A 232 -25.75 34.02 -4.47
N THR A 233 -25.30 35.06 -3.79
CA THR A 233 -25.24 35.25 -2.34
C THR A 233 -26.50 34.81 -1.58
N GLY A 234 -26.30 34.01 -0.53
CA GLY A 234 -27.15 33.96 0.66
C GLY A 234 -26.26 34.10 1.91
N PRO A 235 -26.67 34.82 2.97
CA PRO A 235 -25.79 35.11 4.10
C PRO A 235 -25.70 33.89 5.02
N THR A 236 -24.54 33.22 5.06
CA THR A 236 -24.26 32.23 6.10
C THR A 236 -23.45 32.90 7.21
N SER A 237 -24.12 33.09 8.36
CA SER A 237 -23.53 33.56 9.60
C SER A 237 -22.24 32.80 9.94
N ARG A 238 -21.13 33.52 10.06
CA ARG A 238 -19.87 32.98 10.60
C ARG A 238 -20.03 32.74 12.09
N ILE A 239 -20.11 31.48 12.52
CA ILE A 239 -19.77 31.13 13.89
C ILE A 239 -18.24 31.07 13.95
N VAL A 240 -17.65 32.08 14.59
CA VAL A 240 -16.23 32.10 14.96
C VAL A 240 -16.08 31.14 16.14
N THR A 241 -15.46 29.99 15.93
CA THR A 241 -14.89 29.19 17.01
C THR A 241 -13.38 29.38 16.97
N ASP A 242 -12.80 29.71 18.12
CA ASP A 242 -11.37 29.94 18.30
C ASP A 242 -10.51 28.75 17.82
N PRO A 243 -9.30 29.01 17.30
CA PRO A 243 -8.39 27.95 16.87
C PRO A 243 -7.94 27.11 18.08
N PRO A 244 -7.76 25.78 17.91
CA PRO A 244 -7.25 24.92 18.97
C PRO A 244 -5.80 25.29 19.34
N PRO A 245 -5.39 25.08 20.61
CA PRO A 245 -4.05 25.39 21.07
C PRO A 245 -2.98 24.53 20.36
N PRO A 246 -1.74 25.04 20.21
CA PRO A 246 -0.66 24.30 19.59
C PRO A 246 -0.28 23.04 20.39
N PRO A 247 0.16 21.96 19.71
CA PRO A 247 0.63 20.76 20.39
C PRO A 247 1.90 21.03 21.20
N ALA A 248 2.03 20.34 22.33
CA ALA A 248 3.18 20.44 23.22
C ALA A 248 4.50 20.05 22.52
N PRO A 249 5.65 20.64 22.91
CA PRO A 249 6.95 20.27 22.36
C PRO A 249 7.29 18.81 22.63
N PHE A 250 7.89 18.15 21.64
CA PHE A 250 8.33 16.75 21.74
C PHE A 250 9.69 16.68 22.43
N ASP A 251 9.74 16.21 23.67
CA ASP A 251 11.00 15.97 24.38
C ASP A 251 11.69 14.71 23.81
N GLY A 252 12.70 14.93 22.98
CA GLY A 252 13.47 13.91 22.27
C GLY A 252 14.39 13.04 23.14
N LYS A 253 13.87 12.35 24.15
CA LYS A 253 14.61 11.34 24.92
C LYS A 253 13.75 10.11 25.24
N ALA A 254 13.54 9.26 24.24
CA ALA A 254 13.25 7.85 24.46
C ALA A 254 14.07 7.03 23.47
N ALA A 255 15.27 6.60 23.91
CA ALA A 255 16.03 5.59 23.20
C ALA A 255 15.18 4.30 23.17
N VAL A 256 14.62 3.99 22.01
CA VAL A 256 13.87 2.75 21.79
C VAL A 256 14.88 1.60 21.81
N SER A 257 15.05 0.99 22.98
CA SER A 257 15.79 -0.25 23.13
C SER A 257 15.15 -1.31 22.25
N ALA A 258 15.95 -2.06 21.49
CA ALA A 258 15.55 -3.20 20.65
C ALA A 258 14.75 -4.30 21.40
N ARG A 259 14.54 -4.16 22.72
CA ARG A 259 13.71 -5.01 23.57
C ARG A 259 12.21 -4.69 23.52
N SER A 260 11.74 -3.62 22.89
CA SER A 260 10.32 -3.25 22.86
C SER A 260 9.50 -3.87 21.71
N LEU A 261 10.08 -4.77 20.90
CA LEU A 261 9.44 -5.40 19.72
C LEU A 261 8.42 -6.52 20.06
N GLY A 262 7.73 -6.45 21.21
CA GLY A 262 6.72 -7.43 21.62
C GLY A 262 7.28 -8.73 22.25
N PRO A 263 6.42 -9.65 22.71
CA PRO A 263 6.84 -10.80 23.51
C PRO A 263 7.81 -11.70 22.73
N LYS A 264 8.83 -12.19 23.45
CA LYS A 264 9.92 -13.05 22.97
C LYS A 264 9.43 -14.09 21.96
N TRP A 265 9.99 -14.01 20.75
CA TRP A 265 9.99 -15.08 19.76
C TRP A 265 10.42 -16.40 20.43
N GLN A 266 9.47 -17.29 20.70
CA GLN A 266 9.80 -18.69 20.97
C GLN A 266 9.76 -19.42 19.63
N SER A 267 10.87 -19.37 18.90
CA SER A 267 11.15 -20.41 17.91
C SER A 267 11.36 -21.71 18.70
N LYS A 268 10.31 -22.51 18.89
CA LYS A 268 10.55 -23.93 19.11
C LYS A 268 11.09 -24.50 17.79
N PRO A 269 12.26 -25.16 17.78
CA PRO A 269 12.63 -25.96 16.63
C PRO A 269 11.55 -27.04 16.45
N SER A 270 11.15 -27.26 15.20
CA SER A 270 10.42 -28.47 14.81
C SER A 270 11.23 -29.67 15.24
N ALA A 271 10.77 -30.40 16.26
CA ALA A 271 11.31 -31.70 16.62
C ALA A 271 10.83 -32.73 15.59
N HIS A 272 11.39 -32.69 14.40
CA HIS A 272 11.32 -33.73 13.37
C HIS A 272 12.52 -33.54 12.43
N ASP A 273 13.71 -33.71 12.99
CA ASP A 273 14.95 -34.01 12.27
C ASP A 273 15.91 -34.62 13.30
N GLU A 274 15.53 -35.79 13.80
CA GLU A 274 16.40 -36.80 14.40
C GLU A 274 15.52 -38.02 14.64
N LEU A 275 15.44 -38.88 13.62
CA LEU A 275 15.36 -40.34 13.66
C LEU A 275 15.53 -40.90 12.24
#